data_AF-A0A942J690-F1
#
_entry.id   AF-A0A942J690-F1
#
_cell.length_a   1.000
_cell.length_b   1.000
_cell.length_c   1.000
_cell.angle_alpha   90.00
_cell.angle_beta   90.00
_cell.angle_gamma   90.00
#
_symmetry.space_group_name_H-M   'P 1'
#
loop_
_entity.id
_entity.type
_entity.pdbx_description
1 polymer ?
#
loop_
_entity_poly.entity_id
_entity_poly.type
_entity_poly.pdbx_seq_one_letter_code
_entity_poly.pdbx_strand_id
1 'polypeptide(L)'
;MSTIAYNMTGYLKNYKLLLYQIAYYGISFVVLFSGLSKVLDPQPMLETIKAVINVSEELQIVAATLLQILELTLGVMLLLRIRVKETLVAVTILFMFFFLFSVYGTVIGLDNDCG
;
A
#
# COMPACT_ATOMS: atom_id res chain seq x y z
N MET A 1 14.08 -44.90 -4.11
CA MET A 1 13.88 -43.71 -4.97
C MET A 1 12.68 -42.83 -4.54
N SER A 2 11.72 -43.33 -3.74
CA SER A 2 10.54 -42.55 -3.28
C SER A 2 10.83 -41.56 -2.13
N THR A 3 11.79 -41.84 -1.26
CA THR A 3 12.06 -41.01 -0.06
C THR A 3 12.69 -39.64 -0.38
N ILE A 4 13.52 -39.57 -1.42
CA ILE A 4 14.19 -38.31 -1.85
C ILE A 4 13.16 -37.36 -2.48
N ALA A 5 12.25 -37.88 -3.29
CA ALA A 5 11.19 -37.09 -3.93
C ALA A 5 10.21 -36.49 -2.89
N TYR A 6 9.89 -37.23 -1.82
CA TYR A 6 9.02 -36.77 -0.74
C TYR A 6 9.66 -35.64 0.09
N ASN A 7 10.95 -35.78 0.42
CA ASN A 7 11.71 -34.73 1.11
C ASN A 7 11.86 -33.47 0.24
N MET A 8 12.10 -33.63 -1.06
CA MET A 8 12.25 -32.50 -1.98
C MET A 8 10.93 -31.74 -2.20
N THR A 9 9.79 -32.43 -2.27
CA THR A 9 8.46 -31.78 -2.32
C THR A 9 8.08 -31.10 -1.00
N GLY A 10 8.45 -31.68 0.15
CA GLY A 10 8.28 -31.04 1.46
C GLY A 10 9.09 -29.75 1.61
N TYR A 11 10.35 -29.77 1.17
CA TYR A 11 11.23 -28.59 1.17
C TYR A 11 10.74 -27.51 0.20
N LEU A 12 10.32 -27.92 -1.00
CA LEU A 12 9.70 -27.04 -2.01
C LEU A 12 8.36 -26.44 -1.51
N LYS A 13 7.61 -27.14 -0.66
CA LYS A 13 6.37 -26.60 -0.08
C LYS A 13 6.68 -25.55 1.01
N ASN A 14 7.69 -25.79 1.83
CA ASN A 14 8.10 -24.89 2.91
C ASN A 14 8.68 -23.57 2.40
N TYR A 15 9.53 -23.56 1.36
CA TYR A 15 10.08 -22.29 0.86
C TYR A 15 8.98 -21.40 0.25
N LYS A 16 8.02 -21.96 -0.50
CA LYS A 16 6.89 -21.20 -1.06
C LYS A 16 6.05 -20.57 0.04
N LEU A 17 5.77 -21.33 1.10
CA LEU A 17 5.00 -20.84 2.23
C LEU A 17 5.74 -19.74 3.00
N LEU A 18 7.05 -19.90 3.20
CA LEU A 18 7.90 -18.91 3.85
C LEU A 18 7.97 -17.61 3.02
N LEU A 19 8.22 -17.73 1.71
CA LEU A 19 8.22 -16.58 0.79
C LEU A 19 6.87 -15.85 0.80
N TYR A 20 5.76 -16.61 0.77
CA TYR A 20 4.43 -16.03 0.85
C TYR A 20 4.23 -15.25 2.16
N GLN A 21 4.64 -15.80 3.30
CA GLN A 21 4.52 -15.11 4.59
C GLN A 21 5.38 -13.85 4.65
N ILE A 22 6.64 -13.92 4.20
CA ILE A 22 7.55 -12.77 4.17
C ILE A 22 6.98 -11.68 3.26
N ALA A 23 6.56 -12.01 2.05
CA ALA A 23 5.96 -11.04 1.13
C ALA A 23 4.68 -10.44 1.73
N TYR A 24 3.82 -11.26 2.32
CA TYR A 24 2.57 -10.82 2.92
C TYR A 24 2.78 -9.81 4.05
N TYR A 25 3.62 -10.15 5.03
CA TYR A 25 3.93 -9.25 6.15
C TYR A 25 4.76 -8.05 5.69
N GLY A 26 5.61 -8.22 4.68
CA GLY A 26 6.34 -7.13 4.04
C GLY A 26 5.38 -6.08 3.44
N ILE A 27 4.40 -6.51 2.64
CA ILE A 27 3.38 -5.62 2.07
C ILE A 27 2.59 -4.93 3.21
N SER A 28 2.17 -5.69 4.22
CA SER A 28 1.46 -5.12 5.38
C SER A 28 2.28 -4.03 6.06
N PHE A 29 3.57 -4.27 6.26
CA PHE A 29 4.47 -3.32 6.92
C PHE A 29 4.68 -2.07 6.07
N VAL A 30 4.92 -2.22 4.76
CA VAL A 30 5.09 -1.07 3.85
C VAL A 30 3.84 -0.20 3.82
N VAL A 31 2.65 -0.79 3.69
CA VAL A 31 1.39 -0.04 3.66
C VAL A 31 1.16 0.72 4.97
N LEU A 32 1.44 0.09 6.11
CA LEU A 32 1.30 0.75 7.42
C LEU A 32 2.33 1.87 7.61
N PHE A 33 3.58 1.63 7.24
CA PHE A 33 4.65 2.61 7.37
C PHE A 33 4.41 3.82 6.45
N SER A 34 4.01 3.58 5.20
CA SER A 34 3.66 4.63 4.24
C SER A 34 2.37 5.37 4.61
N GLY A 35 1.38 4.70 5.20
CA GLY A 35 0.22 5.39 5.76
C GLY A 35 0.59 6.27 6.96
N LEU A 36 1.50 5.80 7.81
CA LEU A 36 1.96 6.56 8.99
C LEU A 36 2.80 7.79 8.60
N SER A 37 3.67 7.70 7.59
CA SER A 37 4.42 8.85 7.09
C SER A 37 3.50 9.96 6.58
N LYS A 38 2.43 9.61 5.86
CA LYS A 38 1.42 10.57 5.36
C LYS A 38 0.61 11.24 6.46
N VAL A 39 0.42 10.58 7.60
CA VAL A 39 -0.23 11.19 8.78
C VAL A 39 0.71 12.16 9.49
N LEU A 40 2.02 11.87 9.52
CA LEU A 40 3.02 12.75 10.12
C LEU A 40 3.28 13.99 9.28
N ASP A 41 3.32 13.85 7.95
CA ASP A 41 3.47 14.96 7.01
C ASP A 41 2.46 14.85 5.84
N PRO A 42 1.29 15.48 5.95
CA PRO A 42 0.28 15.46 4.90
C PRO A 42 0.54 16.47 3.77
N GLN A 43 1.56 17.34 3.88
CA GLN A 43 1.81 18.42 2.90
C GLN A 43 2.01 17.88 1.48
N PRO A 44 2.88 16.89 1.22
CA PRO A 44 3.14 16.43 -0.14
C PRO A 44 1.88 15.92 -0.84
N MET A 45 1.05 15.20 -0.11
CA MET A 45 -0.20 14.64 -0.63
C MET A 45 -1.23 15.73 -0.95
N LEU A 46 -1.31 16.77 -0.13
CA LEU A 46 -2.19 17.92 -0.39
C LEU A 46 -1.74 18.70 -1.63
N GLU A 47 -0.44 18.91 -1.82
CA GLU A 47 0.11 19.58 -3.00
C GLU A 47 -0.22 18.80 -4.27
N THR A 48 -0.05 17.48 -4.25
CA THR A 48 -0.39 16.62 -5.40
C THR A 48 -1.89 16.62 -5.70
N ILE A 49 -2.74 16.54 -4.68
CA ILE A 49 -4.21 16.62 -4.87
C ILE A 49 -4.61 18.00 -5.41
N LYS A 50 -4.04 19.09 -4.89
CA LYS A 50 -4.27 20.46 -5.38
C LYS A 50 -3.94 20.61 -6.85
N ALA A 51 -2.86 19.96 -7.29
CA ALA A 51 -2.43 20.02 -8.67
C ALA A 51 -3.23 19.13 -9.63
N VAL A 52 -3.90 18.09 -9.12
CA VAL A 52 -4.69 17.15 -9.95
C VAL A 52 -6.18 17.52 -9.97
N ILE A 53 -6.74 17.92 -8.83
CA ILE A 53 -8.17 18.12 -8.65
C ILE A 53 -8.46 19.58 -8.37
N ASN A 54 -9.06 20.27 -9.33
CA ASN A 54 -9.49 21.66 -9.19
C ASN A 54 -10.87 21.76 -8.49
N VAL A 55 -10.90 21.50 -7.19
CA VAL A 55 -12.08 21.65 -6.31
C VAL A 55 -11.75 22.57 -5.13
N SER A 56 -12.73 22.85 -4.26
CA SER A 56 -12.49 23.69 -3.08
C SER A 56 -11.43 23.08 -2.16
N GLU A 57 -10.65 23.93 -1.50
CA GLU A 57 -9.56 23.50 -0.61
C GLU A 57 -10.06 22.59 0.52
N GLU A 58 -11.26 22.85 1.05
CA GLU A 58 -11.89 22.01 2.08
C GLU A 58 -12.11 20.57 1.59
N LEU A 59 -12.58 20.39 0.35
CA LEU A 59 -12.80 19.07 -0.24
C LEU A 59 -11.47 18.33 -0.46
N GLN A 60 -10.41 19.05 -0.86
CA GLN A 60 -9.08 18.47 -1.05
C GLN A 60 -8.49 17.97 0.27
N ILE A 61 -8.64 18.74 1.36
CA ILE A 61 -8.19 18.33 2.69
C ILE A 61 -8.95 17.09 3.16
N VAL A 62 -10.28 17.08 3.02
CA VAL A 62 -11.10 15.92 3.39
C VAL A 62 -10.71 14.69 2.57
N ALA A 63 -10.50 14.83 1.26
CA ALA A 63 -10.05 13.73 0.40
C ALA A 63 -8.68 13.19 0.84
N ALA A 64 -7.74 14.08 1.18
CA ALA A 64 -6.43 13.67 1.64
C ALA A 64 -6.49 12.87 2.93
N THR A 65 -7.24 13.36 3.92
CA THR A 65 -7.40 12.67 5.20
C THR A 65 -8.13 11.34 5.06
N LEU A 66 -9.21 11.28 4.27
CA LEU A 66 -9.96 10.03 4.07
C LEU A 66 -9.12 8.95 3.40
N LEU A 67 -8.31 9.33 2.40
CA LEU A 67 -7.48 8.37 1.68
C LEU A 67 -6.36 7.80 2.58
N GLN A 68 -5.78 8.63 3.47
CA GLN A 68 -4.81 8.19 4.49
C GLN A 68 -5.45 7.23 5.52
N ILE A 69 -6.66 7.55 6.00
CA ILE A 69 -7.40 6.67 6.94
C ILE A 69 -7.68 5.33 6.30
N LEU A 70 -8.05 5.31 5.01
CA LEU A 70 -8.29 4.06 4.26
C LEU A 70 -7.01 3.24 4.13
N GLU A 71 -5.87 3.87 3.84
CA GLU A 71 -4.57 3.18 3.75
C GLU A 71 -4.20 2.49 5.06
N LEU A 72 -4.25 3.22 6.18
CA LEU A 72 -3.96 2.69 7.51
C LEU A 72 -4.92 1.57 7.90
N THR A 73 -6.22 1.76 7.64
CA THR A 73 -7.25 0.75 7.92
C THR A 73 -6.97 -0.54 7.14
N LEU A 74 -6.68 -0.43 5.84
CA LEU A 74 -6.36 -1.58 5.01
C LEU A 74 -5.04 -2.25 5.43
N GLY A 75 -4.03 -1.47 5.82
CA GLY A 75 -2.77 -1.99 6.38
C GLY A 75 -2.99 -2.80 7.66
N VAL A 76 -3.83 -2.30 8.58
CA VAL A 76 -4.19 -3.02 9.81
C VAL A 76 -5.01 -4.27 9.51
N MET A 77 -5.96 -4.20 8.58
CA MET A 77 -6.73 -5.37 8.14
C MET A 77 -5.83 -6.46 7.54
N LEU A 78 -4.81 -6.07 6.76
CA LEU A 78 -3.82 -6.99 6.21
C LEU A 78 -3.01 -7.64 7.35
N LEU A 79 -2.55 -6.85 8.33
CA LEU A 79 -1.79 -7.33 9.48
C LEU A 79 -2.58 -8.38 10.29
N LEU A 80 -3.87 -8.10 10.53
CA LEU A 80 -4.80 -8.97 11.26
C LEU A 80 -5.37 -10.12 10.42
N ARG A 81 -5.01 -10.22 9.12
CA ARG A 81 -5.52 -11.20 8.16
C ARG A 81 -7.05 -11.21 8.03
N ILE A 82 -7.68 -10.05 8.15
CA ILE A 82 -9.13 -9.91 7.98
C ILE A 82 -9.42 -9.81 6.48
N ARG A 83 -10.29 -10.68 5.95
CA ARG A 83 -10.73 -10.67 4.52
C ARG A 83 -9.58 -10.47 3.53
N VAL A 84 -8.54 -11.30 3.68
CA VAL A 84 -7.23 -11.13 3.02
C VAL A 84 -7.32 -10.89 1.51
N LYS A 85 -8.19 -11.62 0.81
CA LYS A 85 -8.30 -11.51 -0.66
C LYS A 85 -8.83 -10.14 -1.06
N GLU A 86 -9.90 -9.70 -0.39
CA GLU A 86 -10.54 -8.41 -0.61
C GLU A 86 -9.61 -7.26 -0.20
N THR A 87 -8.94 -7.38 0.94
CA THR A 87 -7.99 -6.36 1.43
C THR A 87 -6.78 -6.23 0.51
N LEU A 88 -6.21 -7.33 0.00
CA LEU A 88 -5.10 -7.26 -0.97
C LEU A 88 -5.51 -6.55 -2.27
N VAL A 89 -6.71 -6.84 -2.77
CA VAL A 89 -7.25 -6.14 -3.96
C VAL A 89 -7.43 -4.65 -3.68
N ALA A 90 -8.03 -4.30 -2.52
CA ALA A 90 -8.20 -2.91 -2.13
C ALA A 90 -6.87 -2.17 -1.96
N VAL A 91 -5.88 -2.78 -1.30
CA VAL A 91 -4.51 -2.24 -1.18
C VAL A 91 -3.86 -2.04 -2.54
N THR A 92 -4.03 -2.99 -3.47
CA THR A 92 -3.47 -2.87 -4.83
C THR A 92 -4.08 -1.70 -5.59
N ILE A 93 -5.40 -1.55 -5.51
CA ILE A 93 -6.13 -0.44 -6.14
C ILE A 93 -5.67 0.89 -5.53
N LEU A 94 -5.62 0.97 -4.20
CA LEU A 94 -5.18 2.16 -3.48
C LEU A 94 -3.74 2.54 -3.84
N PHE A 95 -2.84 1.56 -3.87
CA PHE A 95 -1.45 1.75 -4.29
C PHE A 95 -1.36 2.23 -5.73
N MET A 96 -2.18 1.70 -6.65
CA MET A 96 -2.21 2.21 -8.03
C MET A 96 -2.66 3.67 -8.09
N PHE A 97 -3.62 4.11 -7.27
CA PHE A 97 -3.99 5.51 -7.20
C PHE A 97 -2.83 6.39 -6.71
N PHE A 98 -2.17 6.01 -5.61
CA PHE A 98 -1.00 6.74 -5.12
C PHE A 98 0.14 6.77 -6.14
N PHE A 99 0.39 5.65 -6.81
CA PHE A 99 1.39 5.58 -7.87
C PHE A 99 1.07 6.53 -9.03
N LEU A 100 -0.19 6.57 -9.48
CA LEU A 100 -0.61 7.51 -10.53
C LEU A 100 -0.48 8.98 -10.09
N PHE A 101 -0.85 9.29 -8.85
CA PHE A 101 -0.67 10.63 -8.30
C PHE A 101 0.81 11.02 -8.19
N SER A 102 1.67 10.10 -7.73
CA SER A 102 3.12 10.30 -7.67
C SER A 102 3.70 10.57 -9.06
N VAL A 103 3.39 9.72 -10.05
CA VAL A 103 3.86 9.91 -11.43
C VAL A 103 3.37 11.23 -12.00
N TYR A 104 2.10 11.57 -11.80
CA TYR A 104 1.56 12.85 -12.27
C TYR A 104 2.28 14.03 -11.60
N GLY A 105 2.43 14.00 -10.27
CA GLY A 105 3.13 15.01 -9.49
C GLY A 105 4.56 15.25 -9.98
N THR A 106 5.31 14.17 -10.24
CA THR A 106 6.66 14.27 -10.82
C THR A 106 6.64 14.91 -12.21
N VAL A 107 5.67 14.58 -13.07
CA VAL A 107 5.57 15.15 -14.43
C VAL A 107 5.32 16.66 -14.41
N ILE A 108 4.54 17.16 -13.45
CA ILE A 108 4.25 18.60 -13.31
C ILE A 108 5.28 19.35 -12.44
N GLY A 109 6.34 18.66 -12.00
CA GLY A 109 7.48 19.25 -11.29
C GLY A 109 7.29 19.40 -9.78
N LEU A 110 6.43 18.60 -9.15
CA LEU A 110 6.50 18.42 -7.69
C LEU A 110 7.69 17.53 -7.35
N ASP A 111 8.61 18.06 -6.53
CA ASP A 111 9.79 17.34 -6.06
C ASP A 111 9.48 16.31 -4.97
N ASN A 112 8.31 16.43 -4.31
CA ASN A 112 7.88 15.53 -3.24
C ASN A 112 7.02 14.40 -3.79
N ASP A 113 7.30 13.17 -3.37
CA ASP A 113 6.37 12.07 -3.55
C ASP A 113 5.19 12.22 -2.57
N CYS A 114 4.06 11.56 -2.86
CA CYS A 114 2.90 11.62 -1.99
C CYS A 114 3.05 10.77 -0.71
N GLY A 115 4.28 10.42 -0.29
CA GLY A 115 4.63 9.63 0.90
C GLY A 115 4.58 8.11 0.75
#